data_AF-A0AAW3YY78-F1
#
_entry.id   AF-A0AAW3YY78-F1
#
_cell.length_a   1.000
_cell.length_b   1.000
_cell.length_c   1.000
_cell.angle_alpha   90.00
_cell.angle_beta   90.00
_cell.angle_gamma   90.00
#
_symmetry.space_group_name_H-M   'P 1'
#
loop_
_entity.id
_entity.type
_entity.pdbx_description
1 polymer ?
#
loop_
_entity_poly.entity_id
_entity_poly.type
_entity_poly.pdbx_seq_one_letter_code
_entity_poly.pdbx_strand_id
1 'polypeptide(L)'
;MPQAIIEGQYLSSSIKKSTFNGVEKSFVQLDVYQPESTDSEKTVVVKCDDLELINHFKDTKMGMPIKAKVSINAYQNKAYFKLVNLA
;
A
#
# COMPACT_ATOMS: atom_id res chain seq x y z
N MET A 1 -5.70 5.96 -11.32
CA MET A 1 -4.83 4.77 -11.10
C MET A 1 -5.71 3.60 -10.74
N PRO A 2 -5.37 2.35 -11.12
CA PRO A 2 -6.13 1.18 -10.72
C PRO A 2 -6.15 1.06 -9.19
N GLN A 3 -7.32 0.70 -8.65
CA GLN A 3 -7.51 0.48 -7.22
C GLN A 3 -7.45 -1.02 -6.92
N ALA A 4 -6.76 -1.36 -5.84
CA ALA A 4 -6.63 -2.74 -5.39
C ALA A 4 -6.88 -2.84 -3.89
N ILE A 5 -7.31 -4.02 -3.46
CA ILE A 5 -7.36 -4.39 -2.05
C ILE A 5 -6.10 -5.19 -1.76
N ILE A 6 -5.29 -4.69 -0.84
CA ILE A 6 -4.11 -5.38 -0.32
C ILE A 6 -4.43 -5.95 1.05
N GLU A 7 -4.12 -7.23 1.22
CA GLU A 7 -4.28 -7.99 2.45
C GLU A 7 -2.92 -8.53 2.89
N GLY A 8 -2.65 -8.49 4.19
CA GLY A 8 -1.40 -8.97 4.75
C GLY A 8 -1.21 -8.53 6.19
N GLN A 9 0.03 -8.60 6.67
CA GLN A 9 0.41 -8.13 7.99
C GLN A 9 1.02 -6.73 7.88
N TYR A 10 0.56 -5.82 8.72
CA TYR A 10 1.10 -4.48 8.83
C TYR A 10 2.56 -4.53 9.28
N LEU A 11 3.45 -3.84 8.57
CA LEU A 11 4.81 -3.61 9.03
C LEU A 11 4.97 -2.16 9.50
N SER A 12 4.69 -1.21 8.62
CA SER A 12 4.88 0.22 8.88
C SER A 12 4.00 1.07 7.97
N SER A 13 3.75 2.31 8.37
CA SER A 13 3.15 3.32 7.50
C SER A 13 3.77 4.69 7.73
N SER A 14 3.90 5.48 6.66
CA SER A 14 4.46 6.84 6.74
C SER A 14 3.97 7.72 5.58
N ILE A 15 3.92 9.03 5.79
CA ILE A 15 3.70 9.98 4.69
C ILE A 15 5.05 10.28 4.04
N LYS A 16 5.12 10.11 2.72
CA LYS A 16 6.29 10.42 1.89
C LYS A 16 5.93 11.48 0.86
N LYS A 17 6.93 12.24 0.42
CA LYS A 17 6.82 13.19 -0.68
C LYS A 17 7.61 12.67 -1.87
N SER A 18 7.07 12.84 -3.06
CA SER A 18 7.76 12.61 -4.33
C SER A 18 7.64 13.86 -5.19
N THR A 19 8.76 14.26 -5.78
CA THR A 19 8.82 15.36 -6.73
C THR A 19 9.02 14.78 -8.12
N PHE A 20 8.06 15.00 -9.02
CA PHE A 20 8.16 14.57 -10.41
C PHE A 20 7.77 15.73 -11.33
N ASN A 21 8.63 16.09 -12.28
CA ASN A 21 8.46 17.23 -13.19
C ASN A 21 8.13 18.56 -12.45
N GLY A 22 8.78 18.82 -11.31
CA GLY A 22 8.56 20.03 -10.52
C GLY A 22 7.25 20.06 -9.72
N VAL A 23 6.42 19.03 -9.81
CA VAL A 23 5.20 18.88 -9.01
C VAL A 23 5.51 18.00 -7.81
N GLU A 24 5.34 18.56 -6.61
CA GLU A 24 5.37 17.79 -5.36
C GLU A 24 4.03 17.08 -5.12
N LYS A 25 4.10 15.77 -4.87
CA LYS A 25 2.96 14.97 -4.41
C LYS A 25 3.31 14.24 -3.13
N SER A 26 2.42 14.33 -2.15
CA SER A 26 2.47 13.53 -0.93
C SER A 26 1.65 12.25 -1.12
N PHE A 27 2.12 11.15 -0.54
CA PHE A 27 1.41 9.86 -0.53
C PHE A 27 1.69 9.12 0.78
N VAL A 28 0.76 8.27 1.20
CA VAL A 28 0.98 7.29 2.25
C VAL A 28 1.74 6.12 1.67
N GLN A 29 2.90 5.84 2.23
CA GLN A 29 3.60 4.59 2.06
C GLN A 29 3.16 3.61 3.14
N LEU A 30 2.75 2.42 2.75
CA LEU A 30 2.35 1.32 3.62
C LEU A 30 3.22 0.11 3.29
N ASP A 31 3.94 -0.40 4.27
CA ASP A 31 4.75 -1.60 4.15
C ASP A 31 3.93 -2.79 4.67
N VAL A 32 3.78 -3.82 3.84
CA VAL A 32 2.93 -4.99 4.13
C VAL A 32 3.74 -6.27 3.95
N TYR A 33 3.61 -7.19 4.89
CA TYR A 33 4.13 -8.55 4.76
C TYR A 33 3.03 -9.52 4.33
N GLN A 34 3.28 -10.30 3.29
CA GLN A 34 2.35 -11.24 2.68
C GLN A 34 2.96 -12.65 2.72
N PRO A 35 2.79 -13.38 3.85
CA PRO A 35 3.42 -14.70 4.03
C PRO A 35 3.00 -15.72 2.97
N GLU A 36 1.77 -15.58 2.47
CA GLU A 36 1.16 -16.44 1.46
C GLU A 36 1.48 -16.02 0.01
N SER A 37 2.25 -14.94 -0.19
CA SER A 37 2.67 -14.55 -1.54
C SER A 37 3.58 -15.62 -2.14
N THR A 38 3.37 -15.91 -3.43
CA THR A 38 4.22 -16.80 -4.23
C THR A 38 5.52 -16.14 -4.68
N ASP A 39 5.63 -14.81 -4.52
CA ASP A 39 6.87 -14.08 -4.77
C ASP A 39 7.93 -14.38 -3.71
N SER A 40 9.20 -14.35 -4.13
CA SER A 40 10.35 -14.51 -3.23
C SER A 40 10.45 -13.38 -2.22
N GLU A 41 10.07 -12.17 -2.64
CA GLU A 41 9.98 -10.99 -1.80
C GLU A 41 8.55 -10.88 -1.24
N LYS A 42 8.38 -11.39 -0.01
CA LYS A 42 7.09 -11.40 0.69
C LYS A 42 6.71 -10.06 1.32
N THR A 43 7.59 -9.07 1.25
CA THR A 43 7.34 -7.72 1.75
C THR A 43 7.08 -6.80 0.58
N VAL A 44 6.00 -6.03 0.66
CA VAL A 44 5.59 -5.13 -0.42
C VAL A 44 5.36 -3.72 0.10
N VAL A 45 5.84 -2.76 -0.70
CA VAL A 45 5.66 -1.34 -0.44
C VAL A 45 4.51 -0.83 -1.29
N VAL A 46 3.50 -0.34 -0.63
CA VAL A 46 2.27 0.17 -1.23
C VAL A 46 2.26 1.67 -1.12
N LYS A 47 1.92 2.35 -2.21
CA LYS A 47 1.73 3.80 -2.23
C LYS A 47 0.25 4.10 -2.35
N CYS A 48 -0.24 5.07 -1.59
CA CYS A 48 -1.61 5.53 -1.67
C CYS A 48 -1.64 7.05 -1.66
N ASP A 49 -2.30 7.67 -2.65
CA ASP A 49 -2.41 9.13 -2.71
C ASP A 49 -3.40 9.69 -1.66
N ASP A 50 -4.23 8.83 -1.07
CA ASP A 50 -5.14 9.19 0.03
C ASP A 50 -4.36 9.31 1.34
N LEU A 51 -4.16 10.55 1.78
CA LEU A 51 -3.42 10.87 3.01
C LEU A 51 -4.21 10.53 4.28
N GLU A 52 -5.53 10.48 4.22
CA GLU A 52 -6.36 10.19 5.39
C GLU A 52 -6.22 8.73 5.84
N LEU A 53 -5.81 7.86 4.92
CA LEU A 53 -5.55 6.44 5.18
C LEU A 53 -4.54 6.23 6.33
N ILE A 54 -3.61 7.17 6.55
CA ILE A 54 -2.65 7.09 7.66
C ILE A 54 -3.33 6.99 9.02
N ASN A 55 -4.52 7.59 9.17
CA ASN A 55 -5.27 7.57 10.42
C ASN A 55 -5.76 6.17 10.78
N HIS A 56 -6.00 5.31 9.78
CA HIS A 56 -6.41 3.92 10.00
C HIS A 56 -5.30 3.07 10.61
N PHE A 57 -4.04 3.50 10.50
CA PHE A 57 -2.88 2.75 10.98
C PHE A 57 -2.33 3.25 12.32
N LYS A 58 -2.89 4.33 12.91
CA LYS A 58 -2.38 4.93 14.16
C LYS A 58 -2.27 3.95 15.32
N ASP A 59 -3.28 3.09 15.47
CA ASP A 59 -3.32 2.07 16.54
C ASP A 59 -2.91 0.68 16.04
N THR A 60 -2.52 0.56 14.76
CA THR A 60 -2.11 -0.72 14.16
C THR A 60 -0.68 -1.03 14.55
N LYS A 61 -0.47 -2.20 15.15
CA LYS A 61 0.85 -2.69 15.55
C LYS A 61 1.45 -3.57 14.45
N MET A 62 2.77 -3.61 14.41
CA MET A 62 3.51 -4.52 13.53
C MET A 62 3.03 -5.98 13.72
N GLY A 63 2.82 -6.69 12.61
CA GLY A 63 2.32 -8.06 12.56
C GLY A 63 0.79 -8.19 12.58
N MET A 64 0.04 -7.12 12.85
CA MET A 64 -1.42 -7.18 12.83
C MET A 64 -1.95 -7.38 11.40
N PRO A 65 -3.00 -8.18 11.21
CA PRO A 65 -3.63 -8.33 9.90
C PRO A 65 -4.29 -7.01 9.48
N ILE A 66 -4.10 -6.65 8.22
CA ILE A 66 -4.68 -5.46 7.61
C ILE A 66 -5.32 -5.78 6.26
N LYS A 67 -6.31 -4.96 5.91
CA LYS A 67 -6.95 -4.92 4.61
C LYS A 67 -7.12 -3.46 4.20
N ALA A 68 -6.39 -3.02 3.18
CA ALA A 68 -6.37 -1.63 2.76
C ALA A 68 -6.73 -1.50 1.28
N LYS A 69 -7.64 -0.56 0.97
CA LYS A 69 -7.93 -0.15 -0.40
C LYS A 69 -6.90 0.90 -0.81
N VAL A 70 -6.14 0.62 -1.85
CA VAL A 70 -4.99 1.44 -2.24
C VAL A 70 -4.93 1.66 -3.76
N SER A 71 -4.36 2.79 -4.16
CA SER A 71 -4.08 3.10 -5.56
C SER A 71 -2.74 2.51 -5.95
N ILE A 72 -2.72 1.43 -6.74
CA ILE A 72 -1.47 0.74 -7.10
C ILE A 72 -0.99 1.14 -8.50
N ASN A 73 0.33 1.14 -8.71
CA ASN A 73 0.89 1.11 -10.05
C ASN A 73 1.03 -0.34 -10.50
N ALA A 74 0.14 -0.79 -11.39
CA ALA A 74 0.07 -2.19 -11.83
C ALA A 74 1.36 -2.71 -12.49
N TYR A 75 2.22 -1.82 -13.02
CA TYR A 75 3.46 -2.21 -13.70
C TYR A 75 4.66 -2.37 -12.76
N GLN A 76 4.57 -1.88 -11.53
CA GLN A 76 5.69 -1.87 -10.58
C GLN A 76 5.36 -2.61 -9.28
N ASN A 77 4.13 -3.10 -9.11
CA ASN A 77 3.69 -3.70 -7.87
C ASN A 77 3.71 -5.24 -7.95
N LYS A 78 4.51 -5.87 -7.09
CA LYS A 78 4.58 -7.32 -6.89
C LYS A 78 3.68 -7.83 -5.77
N ALA A 79 2.87 -6.95 -5.17
CA ALA A 79 1.96 -7.36 -4.10
C ALA A 79 0.93 -8.37 -4.63
N TYR A 80 0.61 -9.36 -3.79
CA TYR A 80 -0.59 -10.15 -3.97
C TYR A 80 -1.80 -9.26 -3.63
N PHE A 81 -2.67 -8.99 -4.60
CA PHE A 81 -3.82 -8.12 -4.40
C PHE A 81 -5.04 -8.57 -5.18
N LYS A 82 -6.21 -8.19 -4.68
CA LYS A 82 -7.46 -8.32 -5.44
C LYS A 82 -7.74 -7.00 -6.15
N LEU A 83 -7.75 -7.02 -7.48
CA LEU A 83 -8.17 -5.88 -8.29
C LEU A 83 -9.64 -5.55 -7.98
N VAL A 84 -9.93 -4.27 -7.77
CA VAL A 84 -11.31 -3.80 -7.63
C VAL A 84 -11.78 -3.38 -9.03
N ASN A 85 -12.74 -4.10 -9.61
CA ASN A 85 -13.47 -3.60 -10.77
C ASN A 85 -14.30 -2.40 -10.31
N LEU A 86 -13.98 -1.21 -10.82
CA LEU A 86 -14.87 -0.07 -10.73
C LEU A 86 -15.88 -0.24 -11.88
N ALA A 87 -17.13 -0.55 -11.53
CA ALA A 87 -18.26 -0.50 -12.45
C ALA A 87 -18.51 0.94 -12.91
#